data_AF-A0A6J8AGB9-F1
#
_entry.id   AF-A0A6J8AGB9-F1
#
_cell.length_a   1.000
_cell.length_b   1.000
_cell.length_c   1.000
_cell.angle_alpha   90.00
_cell.angle_beta   90.00
_cell.angle_gamma   90.00
#
_symmetry.space_group_name_H-M   'P 1'
#
loop_
_entity.id
_entity.type
_entity.pdbx_description
1 polymer ?
#
loop_
_entity_poly.entity_id
_entity_poly.type
_entity_poly.pdbx_seq_one_letter_code
_entity_poly.pdbx_strand_id
1 'polypeptide(L)'
;MVLGNVIDFRERVEDEDCPAQLLRYSVGVQFPADLNGQDGTKYFDIYDNGTLYVKSELDYETTVCGLGGNGLLYLNVIIKDVDESPKTATVSLTMTVIDVDDEPPKFIDMSSDCDRKCNTCFSKSFIGNVSYENKGDVTVNPQMIAEDIENVNTSVILYYIRGVYPEPFDSLFTIDLNNGTISLIESFQNATNNTIKDDFSVVLYIQAINYRTLLGTMNVTLNLTVVVPPETTTFQASTMEETTTEEETTTIEETTVLQTSTEPSPPTMSGSKENDVDLVVIIVPIVAVLLVILLIIVIFANRRAAAAKRYIMEKKRQDINGIDKR
;
A
#
# COMPACT_ATOMS: atom_id res chain seq x y z
N MET A 1 -1.70 -24.37 3.48
CA MET A 1 -2.01 -25.82 3.62
C MET A 1 -3.53 -25.96 3.55
N VAL A 2 -4.07 -26.28 2.37
CA VAL A 2 -5.53 -26.36 2.16
C VAL A 2 -6.03 -27.65 2.80
N LEU A 3 -6.73 -27.54 3.93
CA LEU A 3 -7.55 -28.61 4.50
C LEU A 3 -8.88 -28.68 3.72
N GLY A 4 -8.81 -29.12 2.47
CA GLY A 4 -9.97 -29.53 1.69
C GLY A 4 -10.20 -31.01 1.92
N ASN A 5 -11.43 -31.40 2.26
CA ASN A 5 -11.82 -32.80 2.31
C ASN A 5 -11.41 -33.48 0.99
N VAL A 6 -10.61 -34.54 1.08
CA VAL A 6 -10.23 -35.35 -0.08
C VAL A 6 -11.52 -35.83 -0.77
N ILE A 7 -11.73 -35.46 -2.03
CA ILE A 7 -12.88 -35.91 -2.80
C ILE A 7 -12.52 -37.27 -3.38
N ASP A 8 -13.06 -38.32 -2.77
CA ASP A 8 -12.94 -39.69 -3.25
C ASP A 8 -14.18 -40.09 -4.05
N PHE A 9 -13.97 -40.60 -5.27
CA PHE A 9 -15.03 -41.07 -6.16
C PHE A 9 -15.31 -42.58 -6.03
N ARG A 10 -14.49 -43.35 -5.30
CA ARG A 10 -14.67 -44.81 -5.14
C ARG A 10 -15.98 -45.18 -4.45
N GLU A 11 -16.39 -44.38 -3.47
CA GLU A 11 -17.64 -44.62 -2.73
C GLU A 11 -18.87 -44.00 -3.42
N ARG A 12 -18.68 -43.44 -4.62
CA ARG A 12 -19.70 -42.62 -5.30
C ARG A 12 -20.02 -43.09 -6.72
N VAL A 13 -19.27 -44.06 -7.23
CA VAL A 13 -19.44 -44.61 -8.57
C VAL A 13 -19.33 -46.11 -8.48
N GLU A 14 -20.36 -46.79 -8.97
CA GLU A 14 -20.44 -48.25 -9.02
C GLU A 14 -20.70 -48.69 -10.46
N ASP A 15 -20.08 -49.78 -10.85
CA ASP A 15 -20.34 -50.49 -12.10
C ASP A 15 -20.89 -51.88 -11.76
N GLU A 16 -22.11 -52.14 -12.21
CA GLU A 16 -22.84 -53.38 -11.91
C GLU A 16 -22.47 -54.53 -12.86
N ASP A 17 -21.61 -54.29 -13.86
CA ASP A 17 -21.19 -55.30 -14.81
C ASP A 17 -20.45 -56.47 -14.11
N CYS A 18 -20.73 -57.70 -14.54
CA CYS A 18 -20.18 -58.93 -13.97
C CYS A 18 -19.35 -59.70 -15.03
N PRO A 19 -18.06 -59.97 -14.80
CA PRO A 19 -17.28 -59.65 -13.60
C PRO A 19 -17.06 -58.14 -13.42
N ALA A 20 -16.92 -57.71 -12.16
CA ALA A 20 -16.64 -56.31 -11.83
C ALA A 20 -15.45 -55.78 -12.63
N GLN A 21 -15.67 -54.71 -13.38
CA GLN A 21 -14.66 -54.15 -14.26
C GLN A 21 -13.80 -53.12 -13.54
N LEU A 22 -12.59 -52.92 -14.06
CA LEU A 22 -11.73 -51.84 -13.59
C LEU A 22 -12.27 -50.51 -14.11
N LEU A 23 -12.47 -49.55 -13.21
CA LEU A 23 -12.81 -48.18 -13.58
C LEU A 23 -11.54 -47.35 -13.79
N ARG A 24 -11.53 -46.55 -14.85
CA ARG A 24 -10.51 -45.53 -15.14
C ARG A 24 -11.10 -44.15 -14.93
N TYR A 25 -10.35 -43.32 -14.22
CA TYR A 25 -10.72 -41.96 -13.91
C TYR A 25 -9.87 -40.99 -14.72
N SER A 26 -10.48 -39.91 -15.20
CA SER A 26 -9.75 -38.81 -15.82
C SER A 26 -10.48 -37.50 -15.58
N VAL A 27 -9.74 -36.40 -15.53
CA VAL A 27 -10.31 -35.06 -15.51
C VAL A 27 -10.47 -34.55 -16.94
N GLY A 28 -11.59 -33.90 -17.23
CA GLY A 28 -11.88 -33.26 -18.51
C GLY A 28 -12.41 -31.84 -18.33
N VAL A 29 -12.26 -31.02 -19.36
CA VAL A 29 -12.76 -29.64 -19.35
C VAL A 29 -14.28 -29.66 -19.31
N GLN A 30 -14.86 -28.78 -18.49
CA GLN A 30 -16.28 -28.48 -18.54
C GLN A 30 -16.46 -27.24 -19.42
N PHE A 31 -17.15 -27.39 -20.56
CA PHE A 31 -17.45 -26.28 -21.48
C PHE A 31 -18.91 -25.85 -21.43
N PRO A 32 -19.32 -25.06 -20.43
CA PRO A 32 -20.49 -24.23 -20.60
C PRO A 32 -20.03 -22.85 -21.08
N ALA A 33 -20.52 -22.44 -22.25
CA ALA A 33 -20.26 -21.12 -22.84
C ALA A 33 -20.79 -19.94 -21.97
N ASP A 34 -21.49 -20.26 -20.88
CA ASP A 34 -22.35 -19.34 -20.13
C ASP A 34 -21.92 -19.18 -18.65
N LEU A 35 -20.82 -19.81 -18.20
CA LEU A 35 -20.36 -19.72 -16.81
C LEU A 35 -19.19 -18.74 -16.66
N ASN A 36 -19.35 -17.77 -15.77
CA ASN A 36 -18.32 -16.80 -15.35
C ASN A 36 -17.21 -17.43 -14.47
N GLY A 37 -16.58 -18.52 -14.89
CA GLY A 37 -15.45 -19.13 -14.16
C GLY A 37 -14.46 -19.84 -15.07
N GLN A 38 -13.35 -20.29 -14.49
CA GLN A 38 -12.21 -20.80 -15.26
C GLN A 38 -12.20 -22.33 -15.33
N ASP A 39 -11.42 -22.85 -16.28
CA ASP A 39 -11.14 -24.27 -16.41
C ASP A 39 -10.32 -24.80 -15.21
N GLY A 40 -10.91 -25.72 -14.46
CA GLY A 40 -10.29 -26.37 -13.31
C GLY A 40 -9.24 -27.43 -13.67
N THR A 41 -9.20 -27.90 -14.93
CA THR A 41 -8.26 -28.97 -15.33
C THR A 41 -6.79 -28.55 -15.25
N LYS A 42 -6.49 -27.25 -15.17
CA LYS A 42 -5.14 -26.75 -14.89
C LYS A 42 -4.71 -27.00 -13.44
N TYR A 43 -5.65 -27.00 -12.50
CA TYR A 43 -5.38 -27.00 -11.06
C TYR A 43 -5.62 -28.34 -10.39
N PHE A 44 -6.46 -29.20 -10.97
CA PHE A 44 -6.82 -30.49 -10.42
C PHE A 44 -6.41 -31.66 -11.32
N ASP A 45 -6.15 -32.81 -10.69
CA ASP A 45 -6.08 -34.10 -11.34
C ASP A 45 -6.73 -35.19 -10.48
N ILE A 46 -6.86 -36.38 -11.06
CA ILE A 46 -7.42 -37.55 -10.38
C ILE A 46 -6.44 -38.73 -10.46
N TYR A 47 -6.21 -39.38 -9.32
CA TYR A 47 -5.46 -40.62 -9.29
C TYR A 47 -6.30 -41.77 -9.87
N ASP A 48 -5.65 -42.84 -10.31
CA ASP A 48 -6.31 -44.07 -10.78
C ASP A 48 -7.26 -44.69 -9.74
N ASN A 49 -7.03 -44.40 -8.45
CA ASN A 49 -7.89 -44.82 -7.36
C ASN A 49 -9.12 -43.91 -7.15
N GLY A 50 -9.42 -42.98 -8.06
CA GLY A 50 -10.58 -42.09 -7.97
C GLY A 50 -10.43 -40.95 -6.94
N THR A 51 -9.26 -40.73 -6.37
CA THR A 51 -9.01 -39.60 -5.46
C THR A 51 -8.62 -38.34 -6.25
N LEU A 52 -9.41 -37.27 -6.13
CA LEU A 52 -9.10 -35.97 -6.71
C LEU A 52 -8.06 -35.23 -5.84
N TYR A 53 -7.07 -34.60 -6.48
CA TYR A 53 -6.05 -33.82 -5.79
C TYR A 53 -5.73 -32.52 -6.53
N VAL A 54 -5.16 -31.56 -5.79
CA VAL A 54 -4.67 -30.29 -6.32
C VAL A 54 -3.28 -30.53 -6.92
N LYS A 55 -3.12 -30.34 -8.23
CA LYS A 55 -1.85 -30.54 -8.94
C LYS A 55 -1.02 -29.27 -9.13
N SER A 56 -1.66 -28.10 -9.05
CA SER A 56 -1.01 -26.79 -9.17
C SER A 56 -1.51 -25.89 -8.06
N GLU A 57 -0.66 -24.95 -7.62
CA GLU A 57 -1.03 -23.94 -6.64
C GLU A 57 -2.29 -23.18 -7.08
N LEU A 58 -3.18 -22.96 -6.12
CA LEU A 58 -4.39 -22.17 -6.29
C LEU A 58 -4.08 -20.75 -5.83
N ASP A 59 -4.46 -19.80 -6.65
CA ASP A 59 -4.28 -18.37 -6.45
C ASP A 59 -5.63 -17.72 -6.81
N TYR A 60 -6.24 -17.04 -5.84
CA TYR A 60 -7.57 -16.47 -5.98
C TYR A 60 -7.56 -15.33 -6.99
N GLU A 61 -6.56 -14.44 -6.91
CA GLU A 61 -6.31 -13.28 -7.76
C GLU A 61 -6.18 -13.74 -9.21
N THR A 62 -5.38 -14.78 -9.48
CA THR A 62 -5.29 -15.35 -10.83
C THR A 62 -6.63 -15.92 -11.32
N THR A 63 -7.44 -16.49 -10.42
CA THR A 63 -8.73 -17.12 -10.77
C THR A 63 -9.82 -16.08 -11.06
N VAL A 64 -9.76 -14.90 -10.47
CA VAL A 64 -10.72 -13.80 -10.74
C VAL A 64 -10.35 -12.97 -11.98
N CYS A 65 -9.11 -13.08 -12.47
CA CYS A 65 -8.56 -12.15 -13.45
C CYS A 65 -8.73 -12.46 -14.94
N GLY A 66 -9.62 -13.39 -15.26
CA GLY A 66 -10.07 -13.64 -16.63
C GLY A 66 -11.56 -13.35 -16.78
N LEU A 67 -11.95 -12.61 -17.82
CA LEU A 67 -13.33 -12.46 -18.35
C LEU A 67 -14.49 -12.65 -17.35
N GLY A 68 -14.45 -11.97 -16.19
CA GLY A 68 -15.53 -11.97 -15.20
C GLY A 68 -15.51 -13.10 -14.15
N GLY A 69 -14.37 -13.78 -13.97
CA GLY A 69 -14.20 -14.85 -12.98
C GLY A 69 -14.52 -14.42 -11.54
N ASN A 70 -15.21 -15.27 -10.81
CA ASN A 70 -15.63 -15.06 -9.42
C ASN A 70 -15.00 -16.07 -8.45
N GLY A 71 -13.77 -16.51 -8.73
CA GLY A 71 -13.08 -17.53 -7.94
C GLY A 71 -13.63 -18.95 -8.18
N LEU A 72 -14.45 -19.15 -9.21
CA LEU A 72 -15.00 -20.46 -9.55
C LEU A 72 -14.16 -21.19 -10.60
N LEU A 73 -13.92 -22.48 -10.35
CA LEU A 73 -13.29 -23.42 -11.27
C LEU A 73 -14.25 -24.54 -11.63
N TYR A 74 -14.29 -24.90 -12.90
CA TYR A 74 -15.19 -25.92 -13.45
C TYR A 74 -14.40 -27.07 -14.08
N LEU A 75 -14.74 -28.30 -13.74
CA LEU A 75 -14.15 -29.48 -14.36
C LEU A 75 -15.12 -30.67 -14.35
N ASN A 76 -14.92 -31.58 -15.29
CA ASN A 76 -15.61 -32.86 -15.34
C ASN A 76 -14.69 -33.96 -14.83
N VAL A 77 -15.23 -34.87 -14.03
CA VAL A 77 -14.62 -36.17 -13.75
C VAL A 77 -15.29 -37.19 -14.64
N ILE A 78 -14.49 -37.79 -15.52
CA ILE A 78 -14.91 -38.79 -16.49
C ILE A 78 -14.46 -40.16 -15.96
N ILE A 79 -15.43 -41.04 -15.73
CA ILE A 79 -15.21 -42.43 -15.34
C ILE A 79 -15.53 -43.31 -16.54
N LYS A 80 -14.63 -44.23 -16.87
CA LYS A 80 -14.82 -45.22 -17.94
C LYS A 80 -14.59 -46.62 -17.40
N ASP A 81 -15.45 -47.55 -17.75
CA ASP A 81 -15.14 -48.98 -17.60
C ASP A 81 -14.04 -49.38 -18.60
N VAL A 82 -13.50 -50.59 -18.43
CA VAL A 82 -12.43 -51.13 -19.28
C VAL A 82 -12.97 -52.39 -19.97
N ASP A 83 -13.85 -52.18 -20.96
CA ASP A 83 -14.45 -53.22 -21.79
C ASP A 83 -14.09 -53.08 -23.28
N GLU A 84 -14.52 -54.06 -24.10
CA GLU A 84 -14.49 -54.00 -25.56
C GLU A 84 -15.45 -52.92 -26.12
N SER A 85 -16.50 -52.57 -25.37
CA SER A 85 -17.40 -51.45 -25.67
C SER A 85 -17.56 -50.52 -24.45
N PRO A 86 -16.58 -49.63 -24.19
CA PRO A 86 -16.55 -48.90 -22.94
C PRO A 86 -17.73 -47.94 -22.74
N LYS A 87 -18.37 -48.00 -21.57
CA LYS A 87 -19.34 -47.00 -21.12
C LYS A 87 -18.64 -45.91 -20.34
N THR A 88 -19.22 -44.72 -20.39
CA THR A 88 -18.65 -43.52 -19.75
C THR A 88 -19.71 -42.87 -18.87
N ALA A 89 -19.33 -42.55 -17.63
CA ALA A 89 -20.07 -41.67 -16.74
C ALA A 89 -19.29 -40.36 -16.55
N THR A 90 -19.98 -39.24 -16.50
CA THR A 90 -19.36 -37.92 -16.31
C THR A 90 -20.02 -37.19 -15.15
N VAL A 91 -19.23 -36.72 -14.20
CA VAL A 91 -19.66 -35.90 -13.07
C VAL A 91 -19.08 -34.50 -13.22
N SER A 92 -19.92 -33.48 -13.21
CA SER A 92 -19.46 -32.08 -13.23
C SER A 92 -19.21 -31.57 -11.81
N LEU A 93 -18.08 -30.90 -11.61
CA LEU A 93 -17.69 -30.28 -10.34
C LEU A 93 -17.56 -28.76 -10.50
N THR A 94 -18.12 -28.05 -9.53
CA THR A 94 -17.88 -26.62 -9.31
C THR A 94 -17.06 -26.46 -8.05
N MET A 95 -15.86 -25.90 -8.20
CA MET A 95 -14.94 -25.63 -7.11
C MET A 95 -14.92 -24.12 -6.85
N THR A 96 -14.90 -23.73 -5.58
CA THR A 96 -14.75 -22.33 -5.17
C THR A 96 -13.37 -22.17 -4.54
N VAL A 97 -12.55 -21.31 -5.15
CA VAL A 97 -11.30 -20.84 -4.56
C VAL A 97 -11.66 -19.79 -3.52
N ILE A 98 -11.15 -19.98 -2.31
CA ILE A 98 -11.38 -19.07 -1.18
C ILE A 98 -10.20 -18.10 -1.15
N ASP A 99 -10.52 -16.80 -1.24
CA ASP A 99 -9.59 -15.69 -1.00
C ASP A 99 -9.04 -15.78 0.43
N VAL A 100 -7.72 -15.79 0.56
CA VAL A 100 -6.98 -15.83 1.82
C VAL A 100 -5.95 -14.72 1.81
N ASP A 101 -5.62 -14.17 2.97
CA ASP A 101 -4.64 -13.08 3.07
C ASP A 101 -3.22 -13.62 2.81
N ASP A 102 -2.76 -13.58 1.56
CA ASP A 102 -1.45 -14.00 1.06
C ASP A 102 -0.72 -12.97 0.16
N GLU A 103 -1.33 -11.82 -0.12
CA GLU A 103 -0.77 -10.69 -0.87
C GLU A 103 -0.49 -9.47 0.03
N PRO A 104 0.70 -8.84 -0.06
CA PRO A 104 0.96 -7.59 0.65
C PRO A 104 0.14 -6.42 0.07
N PRO A 105 -0.04 -5.32 0.82
CA PRO A 105 -0.57 -4.08 0.27
C PRO A 105 0.24 -3.57 -0.91
N LYS A 106 -0.39 -2.92 -1.87
CA LYS A 106 0.24 -2.45 -3.11
C LYS A 106 -0.10 -0.99 -3.37
N PHE A 107 0.90 -0.22 -3.80
CA PHE A 107 0.71 1.18 -4.16
C PHE A 107 0.00 1.29 -5.52
N ILE A 108 -1.15 1.97 -5.54
CA ILE A 108 -2.00 2.08 -6.73
C ILE A 108 -1.56 3.26 -7.60
N ASP A 109 -1.48 3.01 -8.90
CA ASP A 109 -1.43 4.05 -9.92
C ASP A 109 -2.85 4.49 -10.29
N MET A 110 -3.24 5.67 -9.82
CA MET A 110 -4.56 6.25 -10.12
C MET A 110 -4.63 6.90 -11.51
N SER A 111 -3.55 6.84 -12.31
CA SER A 111 -3.49 7.46 -13.63
C SER A 111 -3.98 6.58 -14.79
N SER A 112 -4.26 5.29 -14.56
CA SER A 112 -4.64 4.33 -15.61
C SER A 112 -6.01 3.66 -15.41
N ASP A 113 -6.73 3.41 -16.52
CA ASP A 113 -7.95 2.59 -16.60
C ASP A 113 -7.61 1.08 -16.47
N CYS A 114 -7.05 0.67 -15.34
CA CYS A 114 -6.58 -0.69 -15.11
C CYS A 114 -7.49 -1.45 -14.12
N ASP A 115 -7.47 -2.78 -14.20
CA ASP A 115 -8.25 -3.62 -13.29
C ASP A 115 -7.50 -3.80 -11.97
N ARG A 116 -8.03 -3.16 -10.92
CA ARG A 116 -7.50 -3.22 -9.55
C ARG A 116 -7.46 -4.63 -8.99
N LYS A 117 -8.38 -5.52 -9.37
CA LYS A 117 -8.41 -6.93 -8.90
C LYS A 117 -7.33 -7.78 -9.55
N CYS A 118 -6.75 -7.31 -10.65
CA CYS A 118 -5.83 -8.10 -11.47
C CYS A 118 -4.41 -7.67 -11.42
N ASN A 119 -4.05 -7.00 -10.33
CA ASN A 119 -2.68 -6.67 -10.07
C ASN A 119 -2.01 -5.81 -11.16
N THR A 120 -2.82 -5.12 -11.99
CA THR A 120 -2.32 -4.36 -13.14
C THR A 120 -2.08 -2.88 -12.84
N CYS A 121 -2.55 -2.40 -11.69
CA CYS A 121 -2.61 -0.98 -11.32
C CYS A 121 -1.52 -0.52 -10.36
N PHE A 122 -0.31 -1.08 -10.39
CA PHE A 122 0.68 -0.78 -9.35
C PHE A 122 1.83 0.09 -9.79
N SER A 123 2.11 1.09 -8.96
CA SER A 123 3.25 1.97 -9.11
C SER A 123 4.40 1.52 -8.21
N LYS A 124 5.59 1.39 -8.82
CA LYS A 124 6.85 1.20 -8.08
C LYS A 124 7.59 2.51 -7.82
N SER A 125 7.12 3.60 -8.41
CA SER A 125 7.68 4.92 -8.21
C SER A 125 6.63 6.01 -8.36
N PHE A 126 6.75 7.06 -7.55
CA PHE A 126 5.98 8.29 -7.67
C PHE A 126 6.90 9.48 -7.91
N ILE A 127 6.34 10.56 -8.42
CA ILE A 127 7.05 11.82 -8.64
C ILE A 127 6.29 12.93 -7.91
N GLY A 128 7.02 13.86 -7.31
CA GLY A 128 6.46 15.04 -6.69
C GLY A 128 7.34 16.26 -6.93
N ASN A 129 6.77 17.44 -6.75
CA ASN A 129 7.50 18.71 -6.81
C ASN A 129 7.25 19.45 -5.50
N VAL A 130 8.29 20.10 -4.99
CA VAL A 130 8.20 20.87 -3.75
C VAL A 130 8.98 22.17 -3.89
N SER A 131 8.38 23.28 -3.46
CA SER A 131 9.10 24.55 -3.41
C SER A 131 10.19 24.47 -2.34
N TYR A 132 11.36 25.05 -2.64
CA TYR A 132 12.48 25.18 -1.71
C TYR A 132 12.10 25.89 -0.39
N GLU A 133 11.09 26.75 -0.43
CA GLU A 133 10.57 27.51 0.70
C GLU A 133 9.43 26.79 1.43
N ASN A 134 8.92 25.66 0.89
CA ASN A 134 7.75 24.97 1.43
C ASN A 134 8.03 24.39 2.81
N LYS A 135 7.04 24.52 3.70
CA LYS A 135 6.95 23.82 4.98
C LYS A 135 5.51 23.29 5.12
N GLY A 136 5.37 22.04 5.56
CA GLY A 136 4.09 21.34 5.61
C GLY A 136 3.96 20.31 4.49
N ASP A 137 2.74 20.03 4.06
CA ASP A 137 2.45 18.88 3.21
C ASP A 137 3.13 18.97 1.83
N VAL A 138 3.58 17.80 1.36
CA VAL A 138 4.21 17.60 0.06
C VAL A 138 3.17 17.04 -0.90
N THR A 139 2.90 17.76 -1.98
CA THR A 139 1.99 17.31 -3.02
C THR A 139 2.66 16.28 -3.92
N VAL A 140 2.07 15.08 -3.98
CA VAL A 140 2.52 13.97 -4.84
C VAL A 140 1.45 13.71 -5.89
N ASN A 141 1.84 13.62 -7.17
CA ASN A 141 0.92 13.39 -8.27
C ASN A 141 1.45 12.28 -9.21
N PRO A 142 0.73 11.15 -9.40
CA PRO A 142 -0.55 10.80 -8.79
C PRO A 142 -0.45 10.61 -7.28
N GLN A 143 -1.59 10.71 -6.57
CA GLN A 143 -1.62 10.52 -5.13
C GLN A 143 -1.08 9.14 -4.76
N MET A 144 -0.18 9.11 -3.78
CA MET A 144 0.39 7.86 -3.27
C MET A 144 -0.59 7.22 -2.28
N ILE A 145 -1.24 6.14 -2.70
CA ILE A 145 -2.16 5.35 -1.87
C ILE A 145 -1.75 3.89 -2.01
N ALA A 146 -1.59 3.19 -0.88
CA ALA A 146 -1.51 1.74 -0.87
C ALA A 146 -2.87 1.14 -0.53
N GLU A 147 -3.21 0.06 -1.19
CA GLU A 147 -4.41 -0.73 -0.94
C GLU A 147 -4.06 -2.19 -0.78
N ASP A 148 -4.88 -2.85 0.02
CA ASP A 148 -4.89 -4.29 0.09
C ASP A 148 -5.96 -4.79 -0.87
N ILE A 149 -5.57 -5.61 -1.82
CA ILE A 149 -6.42 -6.06 -2.93
C ILE A 149 -7.40 -7.15 -2.50
N GLU A 150 -7.09 -7.81 -1.39
CA GLU A 150 -7.82 -8.95 -0.87
C GLU A 150 -9.15 -8.48 -0.27
N ASN A 151 -10.22 -9.23 -0.51
CA ASN A 151 -11.59 -8.80 -0.21
C ASN A 151 -11.96 -8.91 1.29
N VAL A 152 -10.97 -8.96 2.17
CA VAL A 152 -11.16 -8.93 3.62
C VAL A 152 -11.26 -7.47 4.06
N ASN A 153 -12.48 -7.05 4.44
CA ASN A 153 -12.86 -5.71 4.93
C ASN A 153 -12.16 -5.27 6.24
N THR A 154 -10.91 -5.64 6.47
CA THR A 154 -10.20 -5.40 7.73
C THR A 154 -8.80 -4.85 7.57
N SER A 155 -8.25 -4.72 6.36
CA SER A 155 -6.86 -4.29 6.17
C SER A 155 -6.64 -2.87 6.69
N VAL A 156 -5.68 -2.74 7.61
CA VAL A 156 -5.23 -1.45 8.17
C VAL A 156 -3.82 -1.24 7.67
N ILE A 157 -3.64 -0.29 6.76
CA ILE A 157 -2.35 -0.04 6.13
C ILE A 157 -1.60 1.04 6.90
N LEU A 158 -0.34 0.77 7.23
CA LEU A 158 0.56 1.71 7.88
C LEU A 158 1.70 2.09 6.94
N TYR A 159 2.06 3.39 6.95
CA TYR A 159 3.09 3.97 6.10
C TYR A 159 4.34 4.37 6.88
N TYR A 160 5.52 4.17 6.30
CA TYR A 160 6.81 4.49 6.92
C TYR A 160 7.80 5.06 5.90
N ILE A 161 8.55 6.09 6.29
CA ILE A 161 9.77 6.49 5.58
C ILE A 161 10.92 5.60 6.08
N ARG A 162 11.53 4.86 5.17
CA ARG A 162 12.66 3.95 5.43
C ARG A 162 14.02 4.61 5.20
N GLY A 163 14.05 5.66 4.41
CA GLY A 163 15.26 6.42 4.12
C GLY A 163 14.97 7.59 3.20
N VAL A 164 15.88 8.56 3.21
CA VAL A 164 15.86 9.74 2.34
C VAL A 164 17.26 9.92 1.79
N TYR A 165 17.37 10.22 0.50
CA TYR A 165 18.64 10.49 -0.17
C TYR A 165 18.54 11.76 -1.02
N PRO A 166 19.56 12.63 -1.05
CA PRO A 166 20.81 12.54 -0.28
C PRO A 166 20.63 12.93 1.20
N GLU A 167 21.58 12.50 2.04
CA GLU A 167 21.77 13.12 3.36
C GLU A 167 22.15 14.61 3.18
N PRO A 168 21.80 15.51 4.12
CA PRO A 168 21.23 15.26 5.45
C PRO A 168 19.71 15.51 5.54
N PHE A 169 18.96 15.23 4.47
CA PHE A 169 17.53 15.61 4.42
C PHE A 169 16.58 14.63 5.13
N ASP A 170 17.08 13.55 5.72
CA ASP A 170 16.28 12.52 6.38
C ASP A 170 15.44 13.06 7.53
N SER A 171 15.98 14.00 8.31
CA SER A 171 15.26 14.60 9.43
C SER A 171 14.17 15.60 9.01
N LEU A 172 14.10 16.00 7.73
CA LEU A 172 13.15 17.02 7.28
C LEU A 172 11.75 16.45 7.01
N PHE A 173 11.62 15.15 6.83
CA PHE A 173 10.37 14.52 6.41
C PHE A 173 9.68 13.77 7.53
N THR A 174 8.35 13.87 7.53
CA THR A 174 7.46 13.02 8.30
C THR A 174 6.42 12.41 7.38
N ILE A 175 5.89 11.25 7.75
CA ILE A 175 4.76 10.62 7.08
C ILE A 175 3.68 10.32 8.12
N ASP A 176 2.43 10.67 7.80
CA ASP A 176 1.30 10.23 8.58
C ASP A 176 1.12 8.72 8.39
N LEU A 177 1.11 8.01 9.52
CA LEU A 177 1.10 6.55 9.53
C LEU A 177 -0.17 5.96 8.93
N ASN A 178 -1.30 6.67 8.91
CA ASN A 178 -2.60 6.12 8.54
C ASN A 178 -2.99 6.43 7.09
N ASN A 179 -2.62 7.61 6.58
CA ASN A 179 -3.01 8.05 5.24
C ASN A 179 -1.82 8.26 4.28
N GLY A 180 -0.59 8.14 4.76
CA GLY A 180 0.60 8.25 3.93
C GLY A 180 0.93 9.68 3.49
N THR A 181 0.26 10.71 4.03
CA THR A 181 0.59 12.12 3.75
C THR A 181 2.00 12.42 4.21
N ILE A 182 2.82 12.95 3.30
CA ILE A 182 4.20 13.34 3.56
C ILE A 182 4.23 14.83 3.84
N SER A 183 4.97 15.24 4.86
CA SER A 183 5.11 16.65 5.22
C SER A 183 6.56 16.98 5.55
N LEU A 184 6.96 18.22 5.26
CA LEU A 184 8.22 18.82 5.65
C LEU A 184 8.07 19.53 7.01
N ILE A 185 8.88 19.16 7.99
CA ILE A 185 8.90 19.83 9.30
C ILE A 185 9.60 21.20 9.25
N GLU A 186 10.47 21.39 8.26
CA GLU A 186 11.23 22.59 7.97
C GLU A 186 11.48 22.68 6.46
N SER A 187 11.58 23.90 5.91
CA SER A 187 11.86 24.10 4.49
C SER A 187 13.33 23.83 4.16
N PHE A 188 13.60 23.45 2.90
CA PHE A 188 14.96 23.23 2.42
C PHE A 188 15.81 24.51 2.48
N GLN A 189 15.19 25.67 2.24
CA GLN A 189 15.83 26.97 2.40
C GLN A 189 16.43 27.16 3.80
N ASN A 190 15.66 26.81 4.83
CA ASN A 190 16.07 26.99 6.20
C ASN A 190 17.08 25.92 6.63
N ALA A 191 16.83 24.66 6.29
CA ALA A 191 17.71 23.53 6.60
C ALA A 191 19.11 23.66 5.98
N THR A 192 19.22 24.32 4.83
CA THR A 192 20.49 24.52 4.12
C THR A 192 21.08 25.92 4.32
N ASN A 193 20.46 26.78 5.13
CA ASN A 193 20.84 28.19 5.27
C ASN A 193 20.97 28.91 3.91
N ASN A 194 20.07 28.61 2.98
CA ASN A 194 20.00 29.21 1.65
C ASN A 194 21.27 29.01 0.79
N THR A 195 22.06 27.96 1.05
CA THR A 195 23.31 27.69 0.30
C THR A 195 23.06 27.07 -1.08
N ILE A 196 21.93 26.39 -1.27
CA ILE A 196 21.57 25.77 -2.55
C ILE A 196 20.91 26.80 -3.45
N LYS A 197 21.37 26.88 -4.70
CA LYS A 197 20.94 27.87 -5.71
C LYS A 197 20.30 27.27 -6.95
N ASP A 198 20.47 25.97 -7.14
CA ASP A 198 19.95 25.22 -8.29
C ASP A 198 18.92 24.20 -7.80
N ASP A 199 17.96 23.87 -8.67
CA ASP A 199 17.01 22.77 -8.45
C ASP A 199 17.76 21.46 -8.20
N PHE A 200 17.22 20.64 -7.30
CA PHE A 200 17.82 19.35 -6.96
C PHE A 200 16.75 18.29 -6.68
N SER A 201 17.16 17.03 -6.65
CA SER A 201 16.26 15.91 -6.40
C SER A 201 16.50 15.27 -5.03
N VAL A 202 15.41 14.85 -4.40
CA VAL A 202 15.42 14.05 -3.16
C VAL A 202 14.59 12.80 -3.40
N VAL A 203 15.11 11.65 -3.01
CA VAL A 203 14.46 10.34 -3.13
C VAL A 203 14.06 9.85 -1.75
N LEU A 204 12.77 9.57 -1.55
CA LEU A 204 12.25 8.94 -0.35
C LEU A 204 12.00 7.46 -0.64
N TYR A 205 12.45 6.60 0.27
CA TYR A 205 12.12 5.18 0.28
C TYR A 205 10.98 4.96 1.26
N ILE A 206 9.80 4.58 0.77
CA ILE A 206 8.57 4.50 1.53
C ILE A 206 8.13 3.03 1.60
N GLN A 207 7.58 2.62 2.74
CA GLN A 207 7.07 1.27 2.97
C GLN A 207 5.61 1.32 3.44
N ALA A 208 4.77 0.47 2.86
CA ALA A 208 3.42 0.17 3.31
C ALA A 208 3.34 -1.25 3.87
N ILE A 209 2.58 -1.43 4.96
CA ILE A 209 2.42 -2.71 5.66
C ILE A 209 0.96 -2.89 6.08
N ASN A 210 0.41 -4.09 5.92
CA ASN A 210 -0.86 -4.45 6.54
C ASN A 210 -0.60 -4.77 8.02
N TYR A 211 -1.12 -3.94 8.92
CA TYR A 211 -0.91 -4.07 10.36
C TYR A 211 -1.54 -5.34 10.95
N ARG A 212 -2.61 -5.85 10.36
CA ARG A 212 -3.34 -7.00 10.93
C ARG A 212 -2.65 -8.32 10.65
N THR A 213 -2.24 -8.52 9.39
CA THR A 213 -1.64 -9.80 9.00
C THR A 213 -0.14 -9.77 9.09
N LEU A 214 0.47 -8.58 8.97
CA LEU A 214 1.93 -8.42 8.87
C LEU A 214 2.51 -9.30 7.74
N LEU A 215 1.65 -9.74 6.81
CA LEU A 215 2.00 -10.56 5.67
C LEU A 215 2.49 -9.61 4.58
N GLY A 216 3.81 -9.60 4.47
CA GLY A 216 4.53 -8.82 3.48
C GLY A 216 4.53 -7.31 3.71
N THR A 217 5.41 -6.65 2.97
CA THR A 217 5.58 -5.20 2.95
C THR A 217 5.83 -4.79 1.53
N MET A 218 5.27 -3.67 1.10
CA MET A 218 5.58 -3.11 -0.21
C MET A 218 6.40 -1.84 -0.05
N ASN A 219 7.45 -1.75 -0.85
CA ASN A 219 8.33 -0.60 -0.87
C ASN A 219 8.14 0.18 -2.18
N VAL A 220 8.18 1.50 -2.09
CA VAL A 220 8.08 2.40 -3.23
C VAL A 220 9.08 3.54 -3.09
N THR A 221 9.49 4.12 -4.21
CA THR A 221 10.33 5.32 -4.23
C THR A 221 9.52 6.54 -4.63
N LEU A 222 9.65 7.65 -3.91
CA LEU A 222 9.14 8.95 -4.32
C LEU A 222 10.31 9.85 -4.71
N ASN A 223 10.35 10.24 -5.99
CA ASN A 223 11.32 11.18 -6.52
C ASN A 223 10.75 12.60 -6.45
N LEU A 224 11.30 13.42 -5.55
CA LEU A 224 10.93 14.82 -5.40
C LEU A 224 11.89 15.72 -6.14
N THR A 225 11.36 16.62 -6.96
CA THR A 225 12.12 17.77 -7.50
C THR A 225 11.89 18.96 -6.57
N VAL A 226 12.97 19.48 -6.00
CA VAL A 226 12.95 20.70 -5.19
C VAL A 226 13.22 21.88 -6.12
N VAL A 227 12.24 22.77 -6.23
CA VAL A 227 12.31 23.95 -7.10
C VAL A 227 12.81 25.14 -6.30
N VAL A 228 13.99 25.64 -6.66
CA VAL A 228 14.64 26.80 -6.03
C VAL A 228 14.26 28.07 -6.80
N PRO A 229 13.69 29.09 -6.13
CA PRO A 229 13.35 30.33 -6.80
C PRO A 229 14.61 31.04 -7.31
N PRO A 230 14.57 31.70 -8.49
CA PRO A 230 15.71 32.43 -9.02
C PRO A 230 16.08 33.58 -8.09
N GLU A 231 17.38 33.81 -7.88
CA GLU A 231 17.86 34.95 -7.09
C GLU A 231 17.34 36.25 -7.70
N THR A 232 16.50 36.97 -6.95
CA THR A 232 16.02 38.28 -7.36
C THR A 232 17.17 39.26 -7.18
N THR A 233 17.95 39.50 -8.24
CA THR A 233 18.89 40.63 -8.25
C THR A 233 18.09 41.92 -8.22
N THR A 234 17.89 42.47 -7.01
CA THR A 234 17.50 43.87 -6.85
C THR A 234 18.62 44.74 -7.41
N PHE A 235 18.47 45.17 -8.66
CA PHE A 235 19.19 46.35 -9.13
C PHE A 235 18.70 47.52 -8.28
N GLN A 236 19.51 47.97 -7.33
CA GLN A 236 19.31 49.28 -6.73
C GLN A 236 19.48 50.31 -7.86
N ALA A 237 18.36 50.77 -8.42
CA ALA A 237 18.34 51.96 -9.23
C ALA A 237 18.75 53.13 -8.32
N SER A 238 20.02 53.52 -8.41
CA SER A 238 20.50 54.79 -7.87
C SER A 238 19.70 55.89 -8.55
N THR A 239 18.72 56.45 -7.83
CA THR A 239 17.99 57.65 -8.22
C THR A 239 19.00 58.79 -8.36
N MET A 240 19.38 59.13 -9.59
CA MET A 240 19.90 60.46 -9.89
C MET A 240 18.68 61.38 -9.99
N GLU A 241 18.58 62.33 -9.06
CA GLU A 241 17.74 63.52 -9.23
C GLU A 241 18.26 64.28 -10.45
N GLU A 242 17.54 64.18 -11.58
CA GLU A 242 17.69 65.11 -12.69
C GLU A 242 16.47 66.03 -12.70
N THR A 243 16.75 67.30 -12.44
CA THR A 243 15.80 68.40 -12.46
C THR A 243 15.63 68.85 -13.91
N THR A 244 14.48 68.61 -14.53
CA THR A 244 14.13 69.35 -15.76
C THR A 244 12.63 69.60 -15.92
N THR A 245 12.37 70.89 -15.89
CA THR A 245 11.29 71.75 -16.41
C THR A 245 10.28 71.15 -17.40
N GLU A 246 9.04 71.59 -17.16
CA GLU A 246 7.82 71.53 -17.97
C GLU A 246 8.00 71.66 -19.49
N GLU A 247 7.25 70.84 -20.24
CA GLU A 247 6.50 71.39 -21.38
C GLU A 247 5.20 70.60 -21.61
N GLU A 248 4.18 71.38 -21.93
CA GLU A 248 2.77 71.09 -22.08
C GLU A 248 2.47 70.43 -23.43
N THR A 249 1.69 69.34 -23.48
CA THR A 249 0.75 69.12 -24.60
C THR A 249 -0.35 68.10 -24.27
N THR A 250 -1.58 68.58 -24.43
CA THR A 250 -2.86 67.88 -24.59
C THR A 250 -2.81 66.65 -25.50
N THR A 251 -3.61 65.60 -25.22
CA THR A 251 -4.86 65.23 -25.96
C THR A 251 -5.56 63.99 -25.35
N ILE A 252 -6.81 64.20 -24.93
CA ILE A 252 -8.05 63.37 -24.95
C ILE A 252 -7.94 61.87 -25.33
N GLU A 253 -8.45 60.97 -24.47
CA GLU A 253 -9.60 60.07 -24.79
C GLU A 253 -10.12 59.27 -23.56
N GLU A 254 -11.38 59.55 -23.23
CA GLU A 254 -12.51 58.65 -22.93
C GLU A 254 -12.24 57.21 -22.42
N THR A 255 -12.81 56.84 -21.26
CA THR A 255 -13.81 55.74 -21.11
C THR A 255 -14.25 55.57 -19.64
N THR A 256 -15.47 56.02 -19.41
CA THR A 256 -16.58 55.48 -18.58
C THR A 256 -16.40 54.18 -17.73
N VAL A 257 -16.81 54.31 -16.45
CA VAL A 257 -17.93 53.57 -15.78
C VAL A 257 -17.66 52.60 -14.61
N LEU A 258 -18.39 52.92 -13.53
CA LEU A 258 -19.00 52.15 -12.43
C LEU A 258 -18.20 51.83 -11.15
N GLN A 259 -18.49 52.66 -10.15
CA GLN A 259 -18.56 52.30 -8.73
C GLN A 259 -19.65 51.23 -8.49
N THR A 260 -19.40 50.26 -7.61
CA THR A 260 -20.44 49.78 -6.69
C THR A 260 -19.81 49.39 -5.36
N SER A 261 -20.31 50.04 -4.31
CA SER A 261 -20.06 49.83 -2.89
C SER A 261 -21.13 48.89 -2.34
N THR A 262 -20.79 47.94 -1.47
CA THR A 262 -21.44 47.79 -0.13
C THR A 262 -20.73 46.76 0.77
N GLU A 263 -20.13 47.30 1.84
CA GLU A 263 -20.13 46.94 3.27
C GLU A 263 -20.29 45.47 3.79
N PRO A 264 -19.49 45.08 4.82
CA PRO A 264 -19.56 43.79 5.51
C PRO A 264 -20.42 43.80 6.79
N SER A 265 -20.93 42.62 7.21
CA SER A 265 -21.57 42.42 8.52
C SER A 265 -20.80 41.40 9.38
N PRO A 266 -20.48 41.71 10.66
CA PRO A 266 -19.89 40.77 11.62
C PRO A 266 -20.94 40.04 12.52
N PRO A 267 -20.50 39.10 13.40
CA PRO A 267 -21.26 37.92 13.78
C PRO A 267 -22.00 38.01 15.13
N THR A 268 -22.97 37.12 15.31
CA THR A 268 -23.69 36.88 16.57
C THR A 268 -23.01 35.78 17.38
N MET A 269 -22.43 36.14 18.53
CA MET A 269 -22.04 35.23 19.60
C MET A 269 -23.27 34.85 20.45
N SER A 270 -23.42 33.57 20.77
CA SER A 270 -24.28 33.08 21.84
C SER A 270 -23.41 32.31 22.83
N GLY A 271 -23.36 32.80 24.06
CA GLY A 271 -22.67 32.16 25.18
C GLY A 271 -23.51 31.03 25.77
N SER A 272 -22.85 29.95 26.15
CA SER A 272 -23.41 28.98 27.09
C SER A 272 -22.40 28.70 28.20
N LYS A 273 -22.94 28.53 29.39
CA LYS A 273 -22.32 28.64 30.70
C LYS A 273 -21.44 27.44 31.05
N GLU A 274 -20.26 27.77 31.57
CA GLU A 274 -19.61 27.26 32.77
C GLU A 274 -20.37 26.17 33.56
N ASN A 275 -19.79 24.97 33.60
CA ASN A 275 -19.95 24.01 34.69
C ASN A 275 -18.53 23.57 35.10
N ASP A 276 -18.01 24.21 36.14
CA ASP A 276 -16.76 23.84 36.80
C ASP A 276 -17.06 22.65 37.73
N VAL A 277 -16.72 21.44 37.27
CA VAL A 277 -16.83 20.20 38.06
C VAL A 277 -15.57 19.35 37.84
N ASP A 278 -14.79 19.21 38.91
CA ASP A 278 -13.82 18.14 39.21
C ASP A 278 -12.68 17.86 38.21
N LEU A 279 -11.82 18.85 37.97
CA LEU A 279 -10.53 18.65 37.29
C LEU A 279 -9.56 17.73 38.07
N VAL A 280 -9.72 17.60 39.39
CA VAL A 280 -8.80 16.83 40.25
C VAL A 280 -9.02 15.32 40.14
N VAL A 281 -10.22 14.86 39.77
CA VAL A 281 -10.54 13.41 39.72
C VAL A 281 -9.99 12.74 38.45
N ILE A 282 -9.72 13.51 37.38
CA ILE A 282 -9.26 12.98 36.09
C ILE A 282 -7.72 12.97 35.97
N ILE A 283 -7.01 13.87 36.66
CA ILE A 283 -5.54 13.98 36.54
C ILE A 283 -4.84 12.77 37.19
N VAL A 284 -5.33 12.28 38.32
CA VAL A 284 -4.73 11.16 39.06
C VAL A 284 -4.64 9.86 38.24
N PRO A 285 -5.70 9.38 37.57
CA PRO A 285 -5.60 8.17 36.74
C PRO A 285 -4.70 8.37 35.52
N ILE A 286 -4.67 9.57 34.91
CA ILE A 286 -3.80 9.85 33.75
C ILE A 286 -2.32 9.77 34.15
N VAL A 287 -1.95 10.37 35.29
CA VAL A 287 -0.57 10.31 35.80
C VAL A 287 -0.17 8.87 36.16
N ALA A 288 -1.08 8.07 36.73
CA ALA A 288 -0.83 6.67 37.01
C ALA A 288 -0.58 5.84 35.73
N VAL A 289 -1.38 6.07 34.67
CA VAL A 289 -1.18 5.41 33.37
C VAL A 289 0.16 5.80 32.74
N LEU A 290 0.54 7.09 32.79
CA LEU A 290 1.82 7.55 32.25
C LEU A 290 3.02 6.94 32.99
N LEU A 291 2.93 6.75 34.31
CA LEU A 291 3.97 6.07 35.09
C LEU A 291 4.11 4.59 34.72
N VAL A 292 2.99 3.90 34.46
CA VAL A 292 3.02 2.49 34.00
C VAL A 292 3.65 2.39 32.62
N ILE A 293 3.32 3.30 31.69
CA ILE A 293 3.92 3.34 30.35
C ILE A 293 5.43 3.58 30.44
N LEU A 294 5.88 4.53 31.26
CA LEU A 294 7.32 4.78 31.47
C LEU A 294 8.03 3.53 32.04
N LEU A 295 7.40 2.81 32.97
CA LEU A 295 7.97 1.60 33.55
C LEU A 295 8.09 0.47 32.50
N ILE A 296 7.11 0.34 31.61
CA ILE A 296 7.16 -0.60 30.48
C ILE A 296 8.30 -0.24 29.51
N ILE A 297 8.45 1.05 29.17
CA ILE A 297 9.54 1.54 28.30
C ILE A 297 10.91 1.21 28.90
N VAL A 298 11.10 1.45 30.21
CA VAL A 298 12.35 1.13 30.91
C VAL A 298 12.63 -0.38 30.89
N ILE A 299 11.63 -1.23 31.14
CA ILE A 299 11.79 -2.69 31.05
C ILE A 299 12.20 -3.11 29.63
N PHE A 300 11.57 -2.54 28.61
CA PHE A 300 11.86 -2.88 27.21
C PHE A 300 13.26 -2.44 26.78
N ALA A 301 13.67 -1.24 27.17
CA ALA A 301 15.02 -0.71 26.94
C ALA A 301 16.07 -1.60 27.61
N ASN A 302 15.83 -2.03 28.85
CA ASN A 302 16.77 -2.87 29.60
C ASN A 302 16.87 -4.29 28.99
N ARG A 303 15.76 -4.85 28.50
CA ARG A 303 15.76 -6.12 27.75
C ARG A 303 16.53 -6.02 26.44
N ARG A 304 16.36 -4.93 25.68
CA ARG A 304 17.14 -4.68 24.45
C ARG A 304 18.64 -4.56 24.73
N ALA A 305 19.01 -3.83 25.78
CA ALA A 305 20.42 -3.70 26.19
C ALA A 305 21.03 -5.06 26.60
N ALA A 306 20.27 -5.91 27.29
CA ALA A 306 20.72 -7.26 27.66
C ALA A 306 20.88 -8.17 26.42
N ALA A 307 19.98 -8.10 25.44
CA ALA A 307 20.08 -8.85 24.19
C ALA A 307 21.29 -8.42 23.36
N ALA A 308 21.54 -7.11 23.24
CA ALA A 308 22.71 -6.58 22.55
C ALA A 308 24.03 -7.04 23.19
N LYS A 309 24.10 -7.07 24.53
CA LYS A 309 25.26 -7.61 25.25
C LYS A 309 25.49 -9.09 24.98
N ARG A 310 24.43 -9.90 24.89
CA ARG A 310 24.54 -11.34 24.54
C ARG A 310 25.09 -11.54 23.12
N TYR A 311 24.56 -10.79 22.15
CA TYR A 311 25.02 -10.86 20.75
C TYR A 311 26.52 -10.52 20.63
N ILE A 312 26.98 -9.46 21.31
CA ILE A 312 28.40 -9.06 21.29
C ILE A 312 29.30 -10.13 21.93
N MET A 313 28.85 -10.81 23.00
CA MET A 313 29.62 -11.90 23.61
C MET A 313 29.71 -13.14 22.70
N GLU A 314 28.63 -13.48 22.00
CA GLU A 314 28.60 -14.64 21.10
C GLU A 314 29.52 -14.44 19.89
N LYS A 315 29.53 -13.23 19.32
CA LYS A 315 30.44 -12.87 18.22
C LYS A 315 31.92 -12.95 18.64
N LYS A 316 32.29 -12.40 19.81
CA LYS A 316 33.66 -12.53 20.33
C LYS A 316 34.09 -13.99 20.57
N ARG A 317 33.16 -14.86 20.96
CA ARG A 317 33.45 -16.30 21.15
C ARG A 317 33.73 -17.02 19.82
N GLN A 318 33.02 -16.65 18.75
CA GLN A 318 33.26 -17.20 17.42
C GLN A 318 34.60 -16.73 16.83
N ASP A 319 34.97 -15.47 17.04
CA ASP A 319 36.25 -14.92 16.57
C ASP A 319 37.45 -15.61 17.26
N ILE A 320 37.36 -15.92 18.56
CA ILE A 320 38.42 -16.64 19.30
C ILE A 320 38.57 -18.08 18.79
N ASN A 321 37.46 -18.78 18.54
CA ASN A 321 37.49 -20.17 18.06
C ASN A 321 37.90 -20.30 16.58
N GLY A 322 37.88 -19.20 15.82
CA GLY A 322 38.30 -19.16 14.41
C GLY A 322 39.81 -19.02 14.20
N ILE A 323 40.56 -18.62 15.24
CA ILE A 323 42.02 -18.40 15.16
C ILE A 323 42.81 -19.71 15.34
N ASP A 324 42.25 -20.72 15.99
CA ASP A 324 42.91 -22.02 16.26
C ASP A 324 42.81 -23.04 15.10
N LYS A 325 42.28 -22.62 13.94
CA LYS A 325 42.10 -23.48 12.75
C LYS A 325 42.89 -23.02 11.51
N ARG A 326 43.98 -22.27 11.68
CA ARG A 326 44.96 -22.01 10.61
C ARG A 326 46.34 -22.53 10.98
#